data_AF-A0A2T4WRP5-F1
#
_entry.id   AF-A0A2T4WRP5-F1
#
_cell.length_a   1.000
_cell.length_b   1.000
_cell.length_c   1.000
_cell.angle_alpha   90.00
_cell.angle_beta   90.00
_cell.angle_gamma   90.00
#
_symmetry.space_group_name_H-M   'P 1'
#
loop_
_entity.id
_entity.type
_entity.pdbx_description
1 polymer ?
#
loop_
_entity_poly.entity_id
_entity_poly.type
_entity_poly.pdbx_seq_one_letter_code
_entity_poly.pdbx_strand_id
1 'polypeptide(L)'
;MTTRFFRILYVLYYLKNEDASKRKKFMKHVCDAQGISKMTLWTRMVKDSIRYNVSLNEYFLFHFYEIDGSEKEDWVGTGATYEYQKKMNPPARRKVLSNKVLFYDAYRPYIQHEMVTIDELERDPGNATTLLQNPSGKVVLKPSDGQCGRGIEVVHTDGLTPRLLMQRMRDGGNDLAEEFVEQHDQLNRLSPSGLNTVRIVTQLNEQDDVQILTARLRITINSAVDNMAAGNIAAPIDPATGILCGPGVYSDITKQDETHHPVTGIRIEG
;
A
#
# COMPACT_ATOMS: atom_id res chain seq x y z
N MET A 1 5.29 -34.21 -5.81
CA MET A 1 5.52 -33.34 -6.99
C MET A 1 6.15 -32.04 -6.50
N THR A 2 7.35 -31.72 -6.97
CA THR A 2 8.23 -30.71 -6.37
C THR A 2 7.64 -29.30 -6.47
N THR A 3 7.71 -28.55 -5.37
CA THR A 3 7.33 -27.12 -5.25
C THR A 3 7.84 -26.25 -6.40
N ARG A 4 9.00 -26.58 -6.97
CA ARG A 4 9.59 -25.89 -8.12
C ARG A 4 8.77 -25.96 -9.41
N PHE A 5 7.99 -27.02 -9.65
CA PHE A 5 7.15 -27.13 -10.85
C PHE A 5 6.03 -26.07 -10.84
N PHE A 6 5.40 -25.84 -9.68
CA PHE A 6 4.38 -24.80 -9.53
C PHE A 6 4.94 -23.39 -9.70
N ARG A 7 6.21 -23.16 -9.35
CA ARG A 7 6.85 -21.84 -9.50
C ARG A 7 7.09 -21.44 -10.96
N ILE A 8 7.14 -22.38 -11.90
CA ILE A 8 7.15 -22.05 -13.34
C ILE A 8 5.83 -21.35 -13.73
N LEU A 9 4.70 -21.78 -13.16
CA LEU A 9 3.42 -21.13 -13.39
C LEU A 9 3.40 -19.70 -12.82
N TYR A 10 4.12 -19.44 -11.71
CA TYR A 10 4.28 -18.09 -11.18
C TYR A 10 5.07 -17.20 -12.13
N VAL A 11 6.16 -17.70 -12.73
CA VAL A 11 6.89 -16.95 -13.75
C VAL A 11 5.98 -16.58 -14.93
N LEU A 12 5.19 -17.52 -15.45
CA LEU A 12 4.22 -17.24 -16.52
C LEU A 12 3.17 -16.21 -16.09
N TYR A 13 2.69 -16.30 -14.85
CA TYR A 13 1.78 -15.33 -14.27
C TYR A 13 2.41 -13.94 -14.18
N TYR A 14 3.66 -13.82 -13.73
CA TYR A 14 4.38 -12.54 -13.63
C TYR A 14 4.61 -11.92 -15.00
N LEU A 15 5.00 -12.72 -16.01
CA LEU A 15 5.15 -12.25 -17.39
C LEU A 15 3.88 -11.62 -17.94
N LYS A 16 2.72 -12.17 -17.56
CA LYS A 16 1.40 -11.69 -18.01
C LYS A 16 0.91 -10.46 -17.23
N ASN A 17 1.15 -10.40 -15.93
CA ASN A 17 0.47 -9.45 -15.04
C ASN A 17 1.36 -8.31 -14.51
N GLU A 18 2.69 -8.44 -14.55
CA GLU A 18 3.59 -7.39 -14.09
C GLU A 18 3.88 -6.34 -15.17
N ASP A 19 4.17 -5.12 -14.73
CA ASP A 19 4.55 -4.00 -15.60
C ASP A 19 5.84 -4.30 -16.39
N ALA A 20 5.66 -4.62 -17.67
CA ALA A 20 6.75 -4.91 -18.59
C ALA A 20 7.60 -3.69 -18.96
N SER A 21 7.01 -2.49 -18.94
CA SER A 21 7.73 -1.23 -19.20
C SER A 21 8.69 -0.93 -18.07
N LYS A 22 8.22 -1.05 -16.82
CA LYS A 22 9.05 -0.95 -15.61
C LYS A 22 10.19 -1.98 -15.64
N ARG A 23 9.88 -3.25 -15.94
CA ARG A 23 10.91 -4.30 -16.05
C ARG A 23 11.96 -3.99 -17.12
N LYS A 24 11.54 -3.49 -18.29
CA LYS A 24 12.46 -3.10 -19.37
C LYS A 24 13.37 -1.94 -18.96
N LYS A 25 12.83 -0.96 -18.22
CA LYS A 25 13.59 0.16 -17.66
C LYS A 25 14.66 -0.34 -16.69
N PHE A 26 14.28 -1.18 -15.72
CA PHE A 26 15.20 -1.74 -14.72
C PHE A 26 16.27 -2.63 -15.35
N MET A 27 15.88 -3.50 -16.28
CA MET A 27 16.82 -4.32 -17.04
C MET A 27 17.88 -3.49 -17.74
N LYS A 28 17.49 -2.38 -18.40
CA LYS A 28 18.45 -1.47 -19.04
C LYS A 28 19.39 -0.86 -18.01
N HIS A 29 18.84 -0.31 -16.93
CA HIS A 29 19.63 0.32 -15.87
C HIS A 29 20.69 -0.63 -15.30
N VAL A 30 20.31 -1.87 -14.96
CA VAL A 30 21.23 -2.86 -14.40
C VAL A 30 22.24 -3.36 -15.43
N CYS A 31 21.84 -3.60 -16.68
CA CYS A 31 22.80 -3.96 -17.73
C CYS A 31 23.88 -2.89 -17.93
N ASP A 32 23.47 -1.62 -17.95
CA ASP A 32 24.38 -0.48 -18.11
C ASP A 32 25.32 -0.35 -16.90
N ALA A 33 24.79 -0.53 -15.68
CA ALA A 33 25.57 -0.41 -14.44
C ALA A 33 26.53 -1.58 -14.19
N GLN A 34 26.13 -2.82 -14.50
CA GLN A 34 26.88 -4.04 -14.20
C GLN A 34 27.71 -4.57 -15.39
N GLY A 35 27.56 -3.96 -16.57
CA GLY A 35 28.27 -4.41 -17.78
C GLY A 35 27.86 -5.82 -18.27
N ILE A 36 26.65 -6.27 -17.94
CA ILE A 36 26.15 -7.61 -18.30
C ILE A 36 25.13 -7.56 -19.42
N SER A 37 25.10 -8.61 -20.25
CA SER A 37 24.12 -8.71 -21.34
C SER A 37 22.69 -8.89 -20.81
N LYS A 38 21.70 -8.40 -21.56
CA LYS A 38 20.26 -8.60 -21.24
C LYS A 38 19.89 -10.08 -21.15
N MET A 39 20.49 -10.92 -21.99
CA MET A 39 20.22 -12.37 -21.99
C MET A 39 20.74 -13.02 -20.71
N THR A 40 21.97 -12.68 -20.29
CA THR A 40 22.55 -13.15 -19.02
C THR A 40 21.69 -12.74 -17.82
N LEU A 41 21.28 -11.47 -17.77
CA LEU A 41 20.45 -10.94 -16.69
C LEU A 41 19.06 -11.57 -16.66
N TRP A 42 18.43 -11.77 -17.83
CA TRP A 42 17.15 -12.46 -17.95
C TRP A 42 17.21 -13.90 -17.43
N THR A 43 18.24 -14.67 -17.82
CA THR A 43 18.42 -16.04 -17.36
C THR A 43 18.64 -16.11 -15.85
N ARG A 44 19.43 -15.19 -15.28
CA ARG A 44 19.62 -15.10 -13.82
C ARG A 44 18.30 -14.79 -13.09
N MET A 45 17.57 -13.79 -13.57
CA MET A 45 16.28 -13.39 -13.00
C MET A 45 15.26 -14.52 -13.02
N VAL A 46 15.09 -15.24 -14.13
CA VAL A 46 14.14 -16.37 -14.20
C VAL A 46 14.58 -17.52 -13.28
N LYS A 47 15.88 -17.82 -13.23
CA LYS A 47 16.41 -18.85 -12.33
C LYS A 47 16.15 -18.49 -10.86
N ASP A 48 16.40 -17.25 -10.48
CA ASP A 48 16.22 -16.76 -9.11
C ASP A 48 14.74 -16.64 -8.74
N SER A 49 13.88 -16.23 -9.67
CA SER A 49 12.41 -16.24 -9.48
C SER A 49 11.89 -17.64 -9.13
N ILE A 50 12.36 -18.68 -9.85
CA ILE A 50 11.97 -20.07 -9.56
C ILE A 50 12.61 -20.57 -8.25
N ARG A 51 13.89 -20.25 -7.99
CA ARG A 51 14.62 -20.74 -6.82
C ARG A 51 14.12 -20.11 -5.51
N TYR A 52 13.99 -18.79 -5.47
CA TYR A 52 13.69 -18.01 -4.27
C TYR A 52 12.24 -17.54 -4.19
N ASN A 53 11.39 -17.90 -5.17
CA ASN A 53 9.95 -17.58 -5.17
C ASN A 53 9.64 -16.08 -5.15
N VAL A 54 10.49 -15.29 -5.82
CA VAL A 54 10.35 -13.85 -6.02
C VAL A 54 9.76 -13.55 -7.41
N SER A 55 9.11 -12.41 -7.55
CA SER A 55 8.61 -11.94 -8.84
C SER A 55 9.73 -11.43 -9.75
N LEU A 56 9.44 -11.21 -11.04
CA LEU A 56 10.45 -10.72 -11.98
C LEU A 56 10.82 -9.27 -11.68
N ASN A 57 9.87 -8.44 -11.28
CA ASN A 57 10.16 -7.08 -10.85
C ASN A 57 10.84 -7.03 -9.48
N GLU A 58 10.52 -7.93 -8.55
CA GLU A 58 11.16 -8.02 -7.23
C GLU A 58 12.64 -8.38 -7.31
N TYR A 59 13.06 -9.18 -8.29
CA TYR A 59 14.49 -9.42 -8.55
C TYR A 59 15.30 -8.12 -8.65
N PHE A 60 14.71 -7.08 -9.24
CA PHE A 60 15.32 -5.76 -9.29
C PHE A 60 15.17 -4.99 -7.98
N LEU A 61 13.96 -4.97 -7.41
CA LEU A 61 13.67 -4.23 -6.17
C LEU A 61 14.48 -4.71 -4.97
N PHE A 62 14.84 -5.99 -4.93
CA PHE A 62 15.66 -6.59 -3.87
C PHE A 62 17.15 -6.64 -4.25
N HIS A 63 17.54 -6.05 -5.39
CA HIS A 63 18.93 -6.02 -5.83
C HIS A 63 19.57 -7.43 -5.93
N PHE A 64 18.79 -8.45 -6.32
CA PHE A 64 19.26 -9.84 -6.39
C PHE A 64 20.42 -10.04 -7.38
N TYR A 65 20.69 -9.07 -8.25
CA TYR A 65 21.84 -9.09 -9.14
C TYR A 65 23.17 -8.73 -8.45
N GLU A 66 23.14 -8.19 -7.21
CA GLU A 66 24.31 -7.73 -6.45
C GLU A 66 24.67 -8.69 -5.31
N ILE A 67 23.71 -9.48 -4.83
CA ILE A 67 23.86 -10.34 -3.64
C ILE A 67 24.00 -11.82 -3.99
N ASP A 68 24.53 -12.60 -3.05
CA ASP A 68 24.78 -14.03 -3.22
C ASP A 68 23.55 -14.91 -2.92
N GLY A 69 23.73 -16.23 -3.05
CA GLY A 69 22.62 -17.18 -2.85
C GLY A 69 22.16 -17.32 -1.40
N SER A 70 23.07 -17.20 -0.43
CA SER A 70 22.73 -17.26 0.99
C SER A 70 21.89 -16.06 1.40
N GLU A 71 22.31 -14.85 1.01
CA GLU A 71 21.58 -13.64 1.35
C GLU A 71 20.19 -13.61 0.71
N LYS A 72 20.04 -14.11 -0.53
CA LYS A 72 18.73 -14.24 -1.20
C LYS A 72 17.73 -15.12 -0.45
N GLU A 73 18.19 -16.07 0.36
CA GLU A 73 17.31 -16.96 1.12
C GLU A 73 16.62 -16.24 2.29
N ASP A 74 17.15 -15.10 2.73
CA ASP A 74 16.55 -14.26 3.78
C ASP A 74 15.43 -13.35 3.27
N TRP A 75 15.24 -13.26 1.94
CA TRP A 75 14.21 -12.41 1.33
C TRP A 75 12.90 -13.15 1.07
N VAL A 76 11.79 -12.46 1.33
CA VAL A 76 10.44 -12.98 1.08
C VAL A 76 9.81 -12.26 -0.11
N GLY A 77 9.71 -12.96 -1.24
CA GLY A 77 9.06 -12.46 -2.45
C GLY A 77 7.54 -12.62 -2.48
N THR A 78 6.93 -12.12 -3.55
CA THR A 78 5.48 -12.18 -3.82
C THR A 78 4.97 -13.62 -3.81
N GLY A 79 5.70 -14.57 -4.41
CA GLY A 79 5.31 -15.98 -4.44
C GLY A 79 5.29 -16.59 -3.04
N ALA A 80 6.36 -16.37 -2.27
CA ALA A 80 6.46 -16.83 -0.88
C ALA A 80 5.38 -16.18 0.01
N THR A 81 5.18 -14.87 -0.14
CA THR A 81 4.14 -14.11 0.57
C THR A 81 2.74 -14.63 0.26
N TYR A 82 2.44 -14.94 -0.99
CA TYR A 82 1.14 -15.47 -1.40
C TYR A 82 0.84 -16.84 -0.76
N GLU A 83 1.82 -17.75 -0.78
CA GLU A 83 1.72 -19.05 -0.12
C GLU A 83 1.55 -18.90 1.40
N TYR A 84 2.33 -18.00 2.00
CA TYR A 84 2.27 -17.68 3.42
C TYR A 84 0.89 -17.13 3.83
N GLN A 85 0.41 -16.10 3.14
CA GLN A 85 -0.89 -15.48 3.40
C GLN A 85 -2.06 -16.44 3.20
N LYS A 86 -1.96 -17.42 2.29
CA LYS A 86 -2.99 -18.45 2.16
C LYS A 86 -3.15 -19.28 3.42
N LYS A 87 -2.05 -19.58 4.10
CA LYS A 87 -2.03 -20.33 5.36
C LYS A 87 -2.48 -19.44 6.52
N MET A 88 -1.94 -18.22 6.61
CA MET A 88 -2.15 -17.34 7.75
C MET A 88 -3.50 -16.60 7.76
N ASN A 89 -4.16 -16.45 6.61
CA ASN A 89 -5.43 -15.73 6.51
C ASN A 89 -6.57 -16.68 6.11
N PRO A 90 -7.32 -17.27 7.07
CA PRO A 90 -8.43 -18.16 6.78
C PRO A 90 -9.47 -17.52 5.86
N PRO A 91 -9.96 -18.21 4.80
CA PRO A 91 -10.92 -17.64 3.85
C PRO A 91 -12.17 -17.04 4.52
N ALA A 92 -12.68 -17.70 5.57
CA ALA A 92 -13.85 -17.26 6.33
C ALA A 92 -13.69 -15.87 6.96
N ARG A 93 -12.46 -15.41 7.21
CA ARG A 93 -12.16 -14.11 7.83
C ARG A 93 -11.79 -13.03 6.82
N ARG A 94 -11.55 -13.36 5.55
CA ARG A 94 -11.05 -12.37 4.56
C ARG A 94 -12.08 -11.30 4.20
N LYS A 95 -13.37 -11.67 4.15
CA LYS A 95 -14.44 -10.75 3.72
C LYS A 95 -14.57 -9.53 4.63
N VAL A 96 -14.48 -9.72 5.95
CA VAL A 96 -14.52 -8.61 6.93
C VAL A 96 -13.32 -7.69 6.79
N LEU A 97 -12.17 -8.20 6.35
CA LEU A 97 -10.96 -7.39 6.14
C LEU A 97 -10.95 -6.62 4.80
N SER A 98 -11.66 -7.12 3.78
CA SER A 98 -11.66 -6.52 2.44
C SER A 98 -12.82 -5.56 2.18
N ASN A 99 -13.96 -5.74 2.85
CA ASN A 99 -15.13 -4.87 2.70
C ASN A 99 -15.08 -3.76 3.77
N LYS A 100 -15.07 -2.50 3.33
CA LYS A 100 -14.89 -1.36 4.23
C LYS A 100 -16.00 -1.20 5.28
N VAL A 101 -17.24 -1.52 4.92
CA VAL A 101 -18.39 -1.43 5.84
C VAL A 101 -18.25 -2.47 6.94
N LEU A 102 -18.05 -3.74 6.56
CA LEU A 102 -17.87 -4.82 7.53
C LEU A 102 -16.64 -4.61 8.41
N PHE A 103 -15.55 -4.07 7.85
CA PHE A 103 -14.37 -3.71 8.60
C PHE A 103 -14.68 -2.62 9.63
N TYR A 104 -15.34 -1.54 9.19
CA TYR A 104 -15.70 -0.44 10.06
C TYR A 104 -16.56 -0.90 11.24
N ASP A 105 -17.59 -1.71 10.98
CA ASP A 105 -18.46 -2.26 12.02
C ASP A 105 -17.70 -3.14 13.01
N ALA A 106 -16.86 -4.05 12.50
CA ALA A 106 -16.12 -4.99 13.34
C ALA A 106 -15.02 -4.33 14.19
N TYR A 107 -14.46 -3.22 13.73
CA TYR A 107 -13.32 -2.54 14.37
C TYR A 107 -13.64 -1.10 14.80
N ARG A 108 -14.93 -0.75 14.90
CA ARG A 108 -15.41 0.59 15.24
C ARG A 108 -14.69 1.25 16.45
N PRO A 109 -14.41 0.54 17.56
CA PRO A 109 -13.71 1.13 18.71
C PRO A 109 -12.30 1.64 18.41
N TYR A 110 -11.67 1.20 17.32
CA TYR A 110 -10.31 1.57 16.93
C TYR A 110 -10.28 2.63 15.81
N ILE A 111 -11.44 3.00 15.26
CA ILE A 111 -11.56 3.97 14.16
C ILE A 111 -12.02 5.29 14.76
N GLN A 112 -11.24 6.35 14.53
CA GLN A 112 -11.46 7.67 15.14
C GLN A 112 -12.43 8.54 14.36
N HIS A 113 -12.62 8.25 13.08
CA HIS A 113 -13.42 9.05 12.17
C HIS A 113 -14.78 8.40 11.91
N GLU A 114 -15.81 9.21 11.69
CA GLU A 114 -17.15 8.71 11.39
C GLU A 114 -17.29 8.24 9.93
N MET A 115 -18.20 7.29 9.74
CA MET A 115 -18.53 6.67 8.47
C MET A 115 -20.02 6.38 8.43
N VAL A 116 -20.66 6.61 7.28
CA VAL A 116 -22.04 6.22 7.00
C VAL A 116 -22.16 5.65 5.60
N THR A 117 -23.00 4.63 5.46
CA THR A 117 -23.37 4.05 4.17
C THR A 117 -24.58 4.75 3.58
N ILE A 118 -24.75 4.65 2.26
CA ILE A 118 -25.95 5.16 1.60
C ILE A 118 -27.23 4.53 2.15
N ASP A 119 -27.21 3.23 2.45
CA ASP A 119 -28.35 2.51 3.02
C ASP A 119 -28.75 3.05 4.40
N GLU A 120 -27.78 3.44 5.23
CA GLU A 120 -28.04 4.05 6.54
C GLU A 120 -28.64 5.45 6.40
N LEU A 121 -28.20 6.23 5.41
CA LEU A 121 -28.76 7.55 5.12
C LEU A 121 -30.18 7.46 4.55
N GLU A 122 -30.49 6.41 3.78
CA GLU A 122 -31.84 6.16 3.27
C GLU A 122 -32.82 5.80 4.39
N ARG A 123 -32.36 5.03 5.39
CA ARG A 123 -33.18 4.67 6.56
C ARG A 123 -33.39 5.85 7.50
N ASP A 124 -32.33 6.61 7.77
CA ASP A 124 -32.38 7.79 8.60
C ASP A 124 -31.36 8.84 8.10
N PRO A 125 -31.83 9.88 7.38
CA PRO A 125 -30.98 10.98 6.94
C PRO A 125 -30.27 11.73 8.10
N GLY A 126 -30.77 11.61 9.33
CA GLY A 126 -30.15 12.15 10.54
C GLY A 126 -28.75 11.58 10.82
N ASN A 127 -28.44 10.38 10.32
CA ASN A 127 -27.13 9.75 10.44
C ASN A 127 -26.00 10.57 9.79
N ALA A 128 -26.31 11.44 8.83
CA ALA A 128 -25.32 12.34 8.23
C ALA A 128 -24.92 13.52 9.14
N THR A 129 -25.60 13.76 10.26
CA THR A 129 -25.43 15.00 11.05
C THR A 129 -23.99 15.17 11.55
N THR A 130 -23.45 14.17 12.25
CA THR A 130 -22.07 14.21 12.76
C THR A 130 -21.08 14.35 11.61
N LEU A 131 -21.27 13.56 10.55
CA LEU A 131 -20.42 13.56 9.37
C LEU A 131 -20.41 14.93 8.66
N LEU A 132 -21.54 15.64 8.57
CA LEU A 132 -21.61 16.94 7.91
C LEU A 132 -21.08 18.09 8.78
N GLN A 133 -21.07 17.91 10.10
CA GLN A 133 -20.60 18.88 11.09
C GLN A 133 -19.15 18.65 11.52
N ASN A 134 -18.45 17.73 10.85
CA ASN A 134 -17.09 17.38 11.23
C ASN A 134 -16.12 18.59 11.14
N PRO A 135 -15.07 18.65 11.99
CA PRO A 135 -14.19 19.81 12.08
C PRO A 135 -13.45 20.18 10.79
N SER A 136 -13.19 19.20 9.91
CA SER A 136 -12.41 19.44 8.70
C SER A 136 -13.23 20.12 7.58
N GLY A 137 -14.56 20.20 7.73
CA GLY A 137 -15.47 20.75 6.72
C GLY A 137 -15.50 19.97 5.41
N LYS A 138 -15.06 18.70 5.42
CA LYS A 138 -14.93 17.84 4.24
C LYS A 138 -15.36 16.42 4.53
N VAL A 139 -15.87 15.75 3.51
CA VAL A 139 -16.20 14.32 3.54
C VAL A 139 -15.57 13.63 2.34
N VAL A 140 -15.30 12.35 2.49
CA VAL A 140 -14.73 11.49 1.47
C VAL A 140 -15.80 10.48 1.04
N LEU A 141 -16.17 10.51 -0.24
CA LEU A 141 -17.08 9.54 -0.85
C LEU A 141 -16.25 8.47 -1.55
N LYS A 142 -16.61 7.20 -1.36
CA LYS A 142 -15.87 6.07 -1.96
C LYS A 142 -16.74 4.84 -2.16
N PRO A 143 -16.34 3.89 -3.02
CA PRO A 143 -16.95 2.57 -3.07
C PRO A 143 -16.39 1.64 -1.98
N SER A 144 -17.24 0.80 -1.40
CA SER A 144 -16.89 -0.10 -0.30
C SER A 144 -15.90 -1.19 -0.71
N ASP A 145 -15.92 -1.62 -1.98
CA ASP A 145 -15.04 -2.66 -2.55
C ASP A 145 -13.83 -2.10 -3.32
N GLY A 146 -13.74 -0.78 -3.52
CA GLY A 146 -12.64 -0.14 -4.24
C GLY A 146 -11.27 -0.28 -3.57
N GLN A 147 -10.20 -0.20 -4.36
CA GLN A 147 -8.80 -0.29 -3.91
C GLN A 147 -7.96 0.83 -4.54
N CYS A 148 -6.82 1.15 -3.92
CA CYS A 148 -5.83 2.12 -4.43
C CYS A 148 -6.38 3.53 -4.71
N GLY A 149 -7.37 3.99 -3.94
CA GLY A 149 -7.92 5.34 -4.07
C GLY A 149 -8.78 5.60 -5.30
N ARG A 150 -9.13 4.57 -6.07
CA ARG A 150 -10.00 4.73 -7.26
C ARG A 150 -11.45 4.98 -6.84
N GLY A 151 -12.09 5.94 -7.51
CA GLY A 151 -13.47 6.32 -7.23
C GLY A 151 -13.63 7.19 -5.97
N ILE A 152 -12.54 7.68 -5.40
CA ILE A 152 -12.61 8.60 -4.26
C ILE A 152 -12.96 10.00 -4.74
N GLU A 153 -13.94 10.62 -4.07
CA GLU A 153 -14.27 12.03 -4.22
C GLU A 153 -14.17 12.74 -2.87
N VAL A 154 -13.56 13.93 -2.82
CA VAL A 154 -13.55 14.79 -1.62
C VAL A 154 -14.52 15.93 -1.85
N VAL A 155 -15.45 16.12 -0.91
CA VAL A 155 -16.55 17.10 -1.02
C VAL A 155 -16.55 18.00 0.21
N HIS A 156 -16.73 19.30 0.01
CA HIS A 156 -16.95 20.25 1.11
C HIS A 156 -18.33 20.07 1.72
N THR A 157 -18.44 20.16 3.04
CA THR A 157 -19.73 20.03 3.75
C THR A 157 -20.56 21.32 3.70
N ASP A 158 -19.95 22.44 3.33
CA ASP A 158 -20.65 23.74 3.19
C ASP A 158 -21.84 23.65 2.24
N GLY A 159 -23.04 23.87 2.76
CA GLY A 159 -24.30 23.78 2.01
C GLY A 159 -24.73 22.35 1.63
N LEU A 160 -23.98 21.33 2.06
CA LEU A 160 -24.33 19.94 1.83
C LEU A 160 -25.40 19.49 2.82
N THR A 161 -26.55 19.05 2.30
CA THR A 161 -27.62 18.43 3.10
C THR A 161 -27.52 16.90 2.96
N PRO A 162 -28.10 16.11 3.88
CA PRO A 162 -28.12 14.65 3.76
C PRO A 162 -28.68 14.19 2.40
N ARG A 163 -29.71 14.89 1.88
CA ARG A 163 -30.27 14.62 0.55
C ARG A 163 -29.27 14.86 -0.58
N LEU A 164 -28.54 15.98 -0.54
CA LEU A 164 -27.53 16.31 -1.55
C LEU A 164 -26.32 15.37 -1.48
N LEU A 165 -25.92 14.99 -0.27
CA LEU A 165 -24.88 13.98 -0.04
C LEU A 165 -25.26 12.65 -0.69
N MET A 166 -26.45 12.11 -0.37
CA MET A 166 -26.95 10.86 -0.98
C MET A 166 -27.03 10.94 -2.51
N GLN A 167 -27.50 12.07 -3.06
CA GLN A 167 -27.55 12.27 -4.51
C GLN A 167 -26.13 12.18 -5.11
N ARG A 168 -25.17 12.89 -4.52
CA ARG A 168 -23.78 12.90 -5.00
C ARG A 168 -23.11 11.54 -4.89
N MET A 169 -23.39 10.80 -3.82
CA MET A 169 -22.96 9.41 -3.66
C MET A 169 -23.47 8.53 -4.83
N ARG A 170 -24.77 8.60 -5.15
CA ARG A 170 -25.35 7.84 -6.28
C ARG A 170 -24.76 8.23 -7.63
N ASP A 171 -24.65 9.53 -7.89
CA ASP A 171 -24.11 10.06 -9.15
C ASP A 171 -22.65 9.63 -9.36
N GLY A 172 -21.87 9.52 -8.26
CA GLY A 172 -20.49 9.06 -8.27
C GLY A 172 -20.30 7.54 -8.18
N GLY A 173 -21.38 6.75 -8.02
CA GLY A 173 -21.29 5.30 -7.80
C GLY A 173 -20.65 4.92 -6.45
N ASN A 174 -20.78 5.78 -5.45
CA ASN A 174 -20.26 5.59 -4.10
C ASN A 174 -21.37 5.08 -3.17
N ASP A 175 -21.06 4.08 -2.35
CA ASP A 175 -21.97 3.53 -1.34
C ASP A 175 -21.59 3.94 0.08
N LEU A 176 -20.51 4.73 0.21
CA LEU A 176 -19.89 5.07 1.47
C LEU A 176 -19.44 6.54 1.53
N ALA A 177 -19.72 7.20 2.64
CA ALA A 177 -19.17 8.50 3.00
C ALA A 177 -18.47 8.42 4.37
N GLU A 178 -17.30 9.03 4.50
CA GLU A 178 -16.55 9.11 5.75
C GLU A 178 -15.98 10.51 5.98
N GLU A 179 -15.64 10.83 7.23
CA GLU A 179 -14.98 12.10 7.54
C GLU A 179 -13.62 12.17 6.84
N PHE A 180 -13.25 13.37 6.40
CA PHE A 180 -11.92 13.58 5.85
C PHE A 180 -10.89 13.51 6.98
N VAL A 181 -9.99 12.52 6.89
CA VAL A 181 -8.91 12.36 7.87
C VAL A 181 -7.94 13.52 7.75
N GLU A 182 -7.85 14.34 8.79
CA GLU A 182 -6.82 15.37 8.89
C GLU A 182 -5.50 14.76 9.35
N GLN A 183 -4.46 14.98 8.54
CA GLN A 183 -3.13 14.49 8.84
C GLN A 183 -2.51 15.29 9.98
N HIS A 184 -1.78 14.59 10.85
CA HIS A 184 -1.03 15.19 11.95
C HIS A 184 -0.01 16.25 11.45
N ASP A 185 0.15 17.34 12.20
CA ASP A 185 0.98 18.49 11.81
C ASP A 185 2.44 18.13 11.48
N GLN A 186 3.04 17.18 12.20
CA GLN A 186 4.39 16.69 11.89
C GLN A 186 4.48 16.06 10.50
N LEU A 187 3.47 15.28 10.11
CA LEU A 187 3.41 14.66 8.79
C LEU A 187 3.08 15.70 7.71
N ASN A 188 2.24 16.70 8.00
CA ASN A 188 2.01 17.84 7.10
C ASN A 188 3.29 18.65 6.86
N ARG A 189 4.13 18.84 7.89
CA ARG A 189 5.45 19.47 7.72
C ARG A 189 6.36 18.62 6.82
N LEU A 190 6.39 17.31 7.02
CA LEU A 190 7.18 16.40 6.20
C LEU A 190 6.73 16.42 4.74
N SER A 191 5.44 16.20 4.48
CA SER A 191 4.84 16.32 3.15
C SER A 191 3.34 16.65 3.23
N PRO A 192 2.92 17.86 2.81
CA PRO A 192 1.52 18.26 2.82
C PRO A 192 0.76 17.82 1.54
N SER A 193 1.43 17.13 0.61
CA SER A 193 0.86 16.87 -0.73
C SER A 193 -0.28 15.85 -0.75
N GLY A 194 -0.35 15.01 0.29
CA GLY A 194 -1.43 14.05 0.51
C GLY A 194 -1.30 13.40 1.90
N LEU A 195 -2.12 12.36 2.13
CA LEU A 195 -2.08 11.59 3.38
C LEU A 195 -0.89 10.64 3.39
N ASN A 196 0.08 10.90 4.24
CA ASN A 196 1.18 9.99 4.57
C ASN A 196 0.67 8.97 5.60
N THR A 197 0.93 7.68 5.39
CA THR A 197 0.41 6.63 6.28
C THR A 197 1.51 5.72 6.80
N VAL A 198 1.34 5.28 8.04
CA VAL A 198 2.12 4.19 8.61
C VAL A 198 1.52 2.86 8.16
N ARG A 199 2.35 1.99 7.62
CA ARG A 199 1.98 0.61 7.27
C ARG A 199 2.70 -0.34 8.21
N ILE A 200 1.91 -1.08 8.99
CA ILE A 200 2.39 -2.12 9.87
C ILE A 200 1.98 -3.47 9.29
N VAL A 201 2.92 -4.40 9.18
CA VAL A 201 2.66 -5.79 8.81
C VAL A 201 2.74 -6.62 10.07
N THR A 202 1.65 -7.33 10.37
CA THR A 202 1.55 -8.18 11.56
C THR A 202 1.21 -9.62 11.20
N GLN A 203 1.44 -10.51 12.14
CA GLN A 203 0.94 -11.88 12.13
C GLN A 203 0.46 -12.27 13.53
N LEU A 204 -0.38 -13.30 13.61
CA LEU A 204 -0.64 -14.01 14.85
C LEU A 204 0.32 -15.19 14.96
N ASN A 205 0.96 -15.37 16.11
CA ASN A 205 1.80 -16.53 16.39
C ASN A 205 0.95 -17.74 16.82
N GLU A 206 1.59 -18.85 17.18
CA GLU A 206 0.90 -20.08 17.62
C GLU A 206 0.17 -19.93 18.97
N GLN A 207 0.46 -18.86 19.72
CA GLN A 207 -0.16 -18.51 20.99
C GLN A 207 -1.29 -17.47 20.83
N ASP A 208 -1.66 -17.13 19.58
CA ASP A 208 -2.60 -16.05 19.22
C ASP A 208 -2.14 -14.63 19.63
N ASP A 209 -0.84 -14.43 19.88
CA ASP A 209 -0.27 -13.09 20.12
C ASP A 209 0.07 -12.39 18.80
N VAL A 210 -0.11 -11.07 18.80
CA VAL A 210 0.25 -10.20 17.67
C VAL A 210 1.76 -9.99 17.63
N GLN A 211 2.39 -10.37 16.52
CA GLN A 211 3.78 -10.06 16.21
C GLN A 211 3.85 -9.01 15.09
N ILE A 212 4.60 -7.93 15.33
CA ILE A 212 4.92 -6.93 14.31
C ILE A 212 6.14 -7.42 13.52
N LEU A 213 5.96 -7.62 12.22
CA LEU A 213 7.03 -8.07 11.33
C LEU A 213 7.84 -6.89 10.77
N THR A 214 7.16 -5.83 10.39
CA THR A 214 7.79 -4.61 9.86
C THR A 214 6.81 -3.44 9.94
N ALA A 215 7.35 -2.24 10.08
CA ALA A 215 6.62 -1.00 9.97
C ALA A 215 7.36 -0.05 9.02
N ARG A 216 6.60 0.75 8.28
CA ARG A 216 7.16 1.80 7.41
C ARG A 216 6.22 2.97 7.29
N LEU A 217 6.78 4.17 7.18
CA LEU A 217 6.05 5.37 6.80
C LEU A 217 6.06 5.49 5.28
N ARG A 218 4.89 5.61 4.66
CA ARG A 218 4.76 6.02 3.26
C ARG A 218 4.66 7.54 3.19
N ILE A 219 5.49 8.16 2.37
CA ILE A 219 5.61 9.61 2.28
C ILE A 219 5.29 10.04 0.84
N THR A 220 4.29 10.89 0.71
CA THR A 220 3.82 11.46 -0.55
C THR A 220 4.84 12.42 -1.16
N ILE A 221 5.01 12.40 -2.48
CA ILE A 221 5.82 13.35 -3.25
C ILE A 221 4.92 13.93 -4.35
N ASN A 222 4.48 15.18 -4.17
CA ASN A 222 3.58 15.89 -5.10
C ASN A 222 2.37 15.02 -5.53
N SER A 223 1.80 14.26 -4.59
CA SER A 223 0.75 13.28 -4.89
C SER A 223 -0.30 13.26 -3.79
N ALA A 224 -1.57 13.18 -4.20
CA ALA A 224 -2.70 13.05 -3.27
C ALA A 224 -2.78 11.66 -2.60
N VAL A 225 -2.03 10.67 -3.11
CA VAL A 225 -1.96 9.31 -2.56
C VAL A 225 -0.51 8.95 -2.24
N ASP A 226 -0.29 8.10 -1.25
CA ASP A 226 1.05 7.73 -0.76
C ASP A 226 1.63 6.45 -1.37
N ASN A 227 0.92 5.82 -2.32
CA ASN A 227 1.34 4.56 -2.91
C ASN A 227 2.71 4.71 -3.59
N MET A 228 3.67 3.84 -3.28
CA MET A 228 5.01 3.87 -3.88
C MET A 228 5.00 3.69 -5.42
N ALA A 229 3.97 3.03 -5.95
CA ALA A 229 3.77 2.88 -7.40
C ALA A 229 3.44 4.20 -8.10
N ALA A 230 2.95 5.21 -7.37
CA ALA A 230 2.70 6.56 -7.86
C ALA A 230 3.95 7.47 -7.79
N GLY A 231 5.12 6.89 -7.53
CA GLY A 231 6.39 7.63 -7.47
C GLY A 231 6.76 8.17 -6.09
N ASN A 232 6.01 7.78 -5.06
CA ASN A 232 6.25 8.12 -3.66
C ASN A 232 7.34 7.24 -3.03
N ILE A 233 7.82 7.65 -1.84
CA ILE A 233 8.84 6.93 -1.07
C ILE A 233 8.24 6.24 0.16
N ALA A 234 8.96 5.26 0.69
CA ALA A 234 8.68 4.71 2.01
C ALA A 234 9.96 4.64 2.85
N ALA A 235 9.87 5.02 4.12
CA ALA A 235 10.98 4.97 5.06
C ALA A 235 10.71 3.90 6.14
N PRO A 236 11.70 3.09 6.54
CA PRO A 236 11.52 2.06 7.55
C PRO A 236 11.30 2.68 8.92
N ILE A 237 10.40 2.08 9.69
CA ILE A 237 10.17 2.40 11.11
C ILE A 237 10.73 1.23 11.92
N ASP A 238 11.57 1.52 12.90
CA ASP A 238 11.93 0.55 13.92
C ASP A 238 10.70 0.27 14.79
N PRO A 239 10.13 -0.95 14.75
CA PRO A 239 8.90 -1.26 15.47
C PRO A 239 9.05 -1.22 17.00
N ALA A 240 10.28 -1.30 17.54
CA ALA A 240 10.51 -1.22 18.98
C ALA A 240 10.50 0.23 19.49
N THR A 241 10.97 1.18 18.68
CA THR A 241 11.13 2.59 19.08
C THR A 241 10.15 3.54 18.42
N GLY A 242 9.56 3.16 17.29
CA GLY A 242 8.70 4.02 16.46
C GLY A 242 9.49 5.04 15.62
N ILE A 243 10.82 4.97 15.62
CA ILE A 243 11.71 5.93 14.96
C ILE A 243 11.93 5.54 13.50
N LEU A 244 12.00 6.54 12.61
CA LEU A 244 12.41 6.34 11.23
C LEU A 244 13.91 6.05 11.18
N CYS A 245 14.26 4.79 10.93
CA CYS A 245 15.62 4.26 11.09
C CYS A 245 16.40 4.15 9.78
N GLY A 246 15.90 4.75 8.69
CA GLY A 246 16.56 4.76 7.39
C GLY A 246 15.91 5.72 6.39
N PRO A 247 16.51 5.86 5.20
CA PRO A 247 16.06 6.80 4.20
C PRO A 247 14.72 6.39 3.56
N GLY A 248 14.10 7.33 2.88
CA GLY A 248 12.95 7.05 2.02
C GLY A 248 13.39 6.41 0.70
N VAL A 249 12.89 5.20 0.44
CA VAL A 249 13.23 4.43 -0.77
C VAL A 249 12.09 4.46 -1.78
N TYR A 250 12.42 4.51 -3.08
CA TYR A 250 11.43 4.42 -4.15
C TYR A 250 11.17 2.97 -4.55
N SER A 251 10.02 2.71 -5.17
CA SER A 251 9.83 1.45 -5.93
C SER A 251 10.46 1.49 -7.32
N ASP A 252 11.32 2.48 -7.60
CA ASP A 252 12.01 2.75 -8.86
C ASP A 252 13.51 2.73 -8.61
N ILE A 253 14.16 1.60 -8.90
CA ILE A 253 15.59 1.37 -8.59
C ILE A 253 16.55 2.29 -9.36
N THR A 254 16.05 3.10 -10.30
CA THR A 254 16.88 4.09 -11.00
C THR A 254 16.96 5.41 -10.25
N LYS A 255 16.31 5.53 -9.10
CA LYS A 255 16.35 6.70 -8.22
C LYS A 255 17.21 6.39 -7.00
N GLN A 256 17.81 7.44 -6.46
CA GLN A 256 18.56 7.36 -5.20
C GLN A 256 17.59 7.37 -4.02
N ASP A 257 18.04 6.82 -2.90
CA ASP A 257 17.34 6.92 -1.64
C ASP A 257 17.43 8.34 -1.08
N GLU A 258 16.39 8.77 -0.37
CA GLU A 258 16.23 10.15 0.09
C GLU A 258 16.37 10.24 1.61
N THR A 259 17.37 10.98 2.10
CA THR A 259 17.49 11.31 3.55
C THR A 259 16.66 12.53 3.94
N HIS A 260 16.27 13.34 2.95
CA HIS A 260 15.41 14.51 3.08
C HIS A 260 14.30 14.43 2.04
N HIS A 261 13.09 14.86 2.39
CA HIS A 261 11.99 14.85 1.46
C HIS A 261 12.29 15.76 0.25
N PRO A 262 12.20 15.27 -1.00
CA PRO A 262 12.76 15.94 -2.17
C PRO A 262 12.06 17.26 -2.57
N VAL A 263 10.92 17.58 -1.97
CA VAL A 263 10.17 18.82 -2.23
C VAL A 263 10.25 19.79 -1.06
N THR A 264 10.00 19.32 0.16
CA THR A 264 9.96 20.16 1.37
C THR A 264 11.34 20.34 2.02
N GLY A 265 12.30 19.48 1.67
CA GLY A 265 13.65 19.46 2.27
C GLY A 265 13.69 19.01 3.73
N ILE A 266 12.57 18.54 4.30
CA ILE A 266 12.53 18.07 5.68
C ILE A 266 13.24 16.73 5.81
N ARG A 267 14.08 16.58 6.83
CA ARG A 267 14.78 15.33 7.14
C ARG A 267 13.77 14.21 7.42
N ILE A 268 14.04 13.03 6.85
CA ILE A 268 13.17 11.85 7.01
C ILE A 268 13.58 11.03 8.24
N GLU A 269 14.87 10.80 8.44
CA GLU A 269 15.38 10.00 9.55
C GLU A 269 15.38 10.76 10.88
N GLY A 270 15.03 10.06 11.97
CA GLY A 270 15.02 10.59 13.33
C GLY A 270 13.63 10.89 13.87
#